data_AF-A0AA43QQ76-F1
#
_entry.id   AF-A0AA43QQ76-F1
#
_cell.length_a   1.000
_cell.length_b   1.000
_cell.length_c   1.000
_cell.angle_alpha   90.00
_cell.angle_beta   90.00
_cell.angle_gamma   90.00
#
_symmetry.space_group_name_H-M   'P 1'
#
loop_
_entity.id
_entity.type
_entity.pdbx_description
1 polymer ?
#
loop_
_entity_poly.entity_id
_entity_poly.type
_entity_poly.pdbx_seq_one_letter_code
_entity_poly.pdbx_strand_id
1 'polypeptide(L)'
;MFWIASNEGLILNGSSVHGGLRSRLLGWEDYEDDTRQGFLQISADDIDDLGTRGIIDMILERMGRRVPVYLSVDIDVIDPGLCPGTGTPEAGGWTSRELIRILRGIEDLNIVGADIVEVAPAYDGTGEQTALVASQIGYEILTSMVARGLAEKDSMDNKESHQSAAKQRDEL
;
A
#
# COMPACT_ATOMS: atom_id res chain seq x y z
N MET A 1 -13.89 -3.36 -7.89
CA MET A 1 -14.27 -2.22 -7.03
C MET A 1 -13.70 -0.89 -7.55
N PHE A 2 -12.40 -0.82 -7.82
CA PHE A 2 -11.73 0.43 -8.21
C PHE A 2 -12.19 1.06 -9.54
N TRP A 3 -12.69 0.26 -10.49
CA TRP A 3 -13.30 0.77 -11.73
C TRP A 3 -14.46 1.76 -11.48
N ILE A 4 -15.35 1.45 -10.53
CA ILE A 4 -16.47 2.34 -10.17
C ILE A 4 -15.91 3.63 -9.55
N ALA A 5 -14.97 3.51 -8.61
CA ALA A 5 -14.36 4.65 -7.94
C ALA A 5 -13.60 5.57 -8.92
N SER A 6 -12.93 5.01 -9.93
CA SER A 6 -12.31 5.78 -11.02
C SER A 6 -13.38 6.50 -11.86
N ASN A 7 -14.43 5.80 -12.29
CA ASN A 7 -15.51 6.39 -13.10
C ASN A 7 -16.31 7.47 -12.36
N GLU A 8 -16.44 7.36 -11.03
CA GLU A 8 -17.08 8.35 -10.18
C GLU A 8 -16.15 9.51 -9.78
N GLY A 9 -14.87 9.47 -10.19
CA GLY A 9 -13.89 10.52 -9.89
C GLY A 9 -13.43 10.56 -8.43
N LEU A 10 -13.57 9.44 -7.71
CA LEU A 10 -13.16 9.28 -6.32
C LEU A 10 -11.65 8.97 -6.17
N ILE A 11 -11.03 8.53 -7.26
CA ILE A 11 -9.58 8.27 -7.35
C ILE A 11 -8.97 9.27 -8.32
N LEU A 12 -7.83 9.84 -7.95
CA LEU A 12 -7.09 10.75 -8.81
C LEU A 12 -6.50 9.97 -9.99
N ASN A 13 -6.91 10.33 -11.20
CA ASN A 13 -6.44 9.68 -12.42
C ASN A 13 -4.93 9.80 -12.58
N GLY A 14 -4.28 8.67 -12.87
CA GLY A 14 -2.84 8.63 -13.07
C GLY A 14 -2.00 8.66 -11.78
N SER A 15 -2.60 8.42 -10.61
CA SER A 15 -1.87 8.26 -9.34
C SER A 15 -2.39 7.04 -8.59
N SER A 16 -2.25 5.88 -9.20
CA SER A 16 -2.65 4.60 -8.61
C SER A 16 -1.69 3.50 -9.04
N VAL A 17 -1.53 2.50 -8.17
CA VAL A 17 -0.67 1.33 -8.37
C VAL A 17 -1.46 0.09 -7.97
N HIS A 18 -1.43 -0.94 -8.82
CA HIS A 18 -1.81 -2.30 -8.46
C HIS A 18 -0.55 -3.16 -8.43
N GLY A 19 -0.24 -3.76 -7.28
CA GLY A 19 0.96 -4.58 -7.10
C GLY A 19 0.63 -6.02 -6.75
N GLY A 20 1.44 -6.94 -7.29
CA GLY A 20 1.30 -8.38 -7.05
C GLY A 20 0.26 -9.04 -7.96
N LEU A 21 -0.05 -8.43 -9.10
CA LEU A 21 -0.97 -8.99 -10.10
C LEU A 21 -0.39 -10.29 -10.66
N ARG A 22 -1.20 -11.36 -10.69
CA ARG A 22 -0.77 -12.68 -11.22
C ARG A 22 -1.89 -13.55 -11.77
N SER A 23 -3.11 -13.03 -11.84
CA SER A 23 -4.28 -13.80 -12.25
C SER A 23 -4.17 -14.29 -13.69
N ARG A 24 -4.65 -15.52 -13.92
CA ARG A 24 -4.85 -16.04 -15.28
C ARG A 24 -5.92 -15.18 -15.95
N LEU A 25 -5.50 -14.41 -16.95
CA LEU A 25 -6.34 -13.53 -17.75
C LEU A 25 -7.62 -14.25 -18.21
N LEU A 26 -8.77 -13.62 -17.97
CA LEU A 26 -10.05 -14.09 -18.50
C LEU A 26 -10.26 -13.61 -19.95
N GLY A 27 -9.60 -12.52 -20.34
CA GLY A 27 -9.55 -11.98 -21.70
C GLY A 27 -8.43 -10.95 -21.89
N TRP A 28 -8.27 -10.44 -23.12
CA TRP A 28 -7.34 -9.33 -23.39
C TRP A 28 -7.91 -7.98 -22.95
N GLU A 29 -9.24 -7.89 -22.76
CA GLU A 29 -9.92 -6.66 -22.32
C GLU A 29 -9.48 -6.22 -20.92
N ASP A 30 -9.07 -7.15 -20.04
CA ASP A 30 -8.62 -6.87 -18.67
C ASP A 30 -7.40 -5.92 -18.64
N TYR A 31 -6.52 -5.97 -19.66
CA TYR A 31 -5.40 -5.03 -19.80
C TYR A 31 -5.82 -3.65 -20.29
N GLU A 32 -6.83 -3.57 -21.15
CA GLU A 32 -7.27 -2.31 -21.76
C GLU A 32 -7.93 -1.39 -20.72
N ASP A 33 -8.68 -1.97 -19.78
CA ASP A 33 -9.42 -1.22 -18.76
C ASP A 33 -8.51 -0.65 -17.67
N ASP A 34 -7.53 -1.39 -17.17
CA ASP A 34 -6.58 -0.91 -16.16
C ASP A 34 -5.63 0.15 -16.73
N THR A 35 -5.17 -0.06 -17.97
CA THR A 35 -4.34 0.93 -18.67
C THR A 35 -5.13 2.21 -18.95
N ARG A 36 -6.43 2.10 -19.30
CA ARG A 36 -7.34 3.27 -19.45
C ARG A 36 -7.52 4.06 -18.15
N GLN A 37 -7.54 3.38 -17.02
CA GLN A 37 -7.72 4.00 -15.70
C GLN A 37 -6.42 4.59 -15.15
N GLY A 38 -5.28 4.31 -15.78
CA GLY A 38 -3.99 4.88 -15.42
C GLY A 38 -3.36 4.24 -14.18
N PHE A 39 -3.68 2.98 -13.89
CA PHE A 39 -2.98 2.22 -12.85
C PHE A 39 -1.59 1.83 -13.37
N LEU A 40 -0.56 2.05 -12.54
CA LEU A 40 0.71 1.36 -12.72
C LEU A 40 0.51 -0.08 -12.27
N GLN A 41 0.71 -1.03 -13.17
CA GLN A 41 0.66 -2.46 -12.87
C GLN A 41 2.05 -2.96 -12.50
N ILE A 42 2.14 -3.68 -11.39
CA ILE A 42 3.34 -4.40 -10.96
C ILE A 42 2.93 -5.86 -10.83
N SER A 43 3.51 -6.71 -11.67
CA SER A 43 3.31 -8.16 -11.63
C SER A 43 3.90 -8.75 -10.36
N ALA A 44 3.38 -9.89 -9.91
CA ALA A 44 4.02 -10.64 -8.85
C ALA A 44 5.47 -11.01 -9.23
N ASP A 45 5.69 -11.44 -10.47
CA ASP A 45 6.98 -11.89 -11.03
C ASP A 45 8.03 -10.76 -11.11
N ASP A 46 7.61 -9.48 -11.16
CA ASP A 46 8.54 -8.34 -11.23
C ASP A 46 9.49 -8.31 -10.03
N ILE A 47 9.09 -8.94 -8.91
CA ILE A 47 9.91 -9.02 -7.71
C ILE A 47 11.16 -9.87 -7.90
N ASP A 48 11.16 -10.83 -8.83
CA ASP A 48 12.30 -11.71 -9.09
C ASP A 48 13.46 -10.94 -9.73
N ASP A 49 13.14 -9.98 -10.61
CA ASP A 49 14.11 -9.15 -11.32
C ASP A 49 14.47 -7.88 -10.56
N LEU A 50 13.46 -7.22 -9.98
CA LEU A 50 13.61 -5.89 -9.36
C LEU A 50 13.89 -5.97 -7.85
N GLY A 51 13.54 -7.09 -7.22
CA GLY A 51 13.48 -7.23 -5.78
C GLY A 51 12.46 -6.29 -5.13
N THR A 52 12.27 -6.44 -3.82
CA THR A 52 11.37 -5.56 -3.05
C THR A 52 11.73 -4.08 -3.20
N ARG A 53 13.02 -3.76 -3.37
CA ARG A 53 13.49 -2.38 -3.50
C ARG A 53 13.02 -1.71 -4.78
N GLY A 54 13.12 -2.40 -5.93
CA GLY A 54 12.64 -1.84 -7.18
C GLY A 54 11.12 -1.62 -7.16
N ILE A 55 10.37 -2.54 -6.55
CA ILE A 55 8.92 -2.37 -6.34
C ILE A 55 8.61 -1.12 -5.50
N ILE A 56 9.32 -0.93 -4.38
CA ILE A 56 9.18 0.26 -3.53
C ILE A 56 9.46 1.54 -4.33
N ASP A 57 10.56 1.56 -5.09
CA ASP A 57 10.95 2.73 -5.88
C ASP A 57 9.89 3.07 -6.93
N MET A 58 9.33 2.07 -7.63
CA MET A 58 8.23 2.25 -8.58
C MET A 58 6.96 2.83 -7.93
N ILE A 59 6.57 2.32 -6.76
CA ILE A 59 5.41 2.83 -6.01
C ILE A 59 5.64 4.29 -5.62
N LEU A 60 6.81 4.61 -5.03
CA LEU A 60 7.12 5.96 -4.57
C LEU A 60 7.23 6.96 -5.73
N GLU A 61 7.77 6.55 -6.87
CA GLU A 61 7.83 7.37 -8.09
C GLU A 61 6.43 7.68 -8.62
N ARG A 62 5.54 6.68 -8.64
CA ARG A 62 4.17 6.83 -9.15
C ARG A 62 3.31 7.70 -8.25
N MET A 63 3.38 7.49 -6.94
CA MET A 63 2.50 8.16 -5.97
C MET A 63 3.02 9.53 -5.55
N GLY A 64 4.34 9.71 -5.48
CA GLY A 64 4.94 10.84 -4.78
C GLY A 64 4.66 10.79 -3.26
N ARG A 65 5.10 11.83 -2.52
CA ARG A 65 5.09 11.81 -1.03
C ARG A 65 4.03 12.69 -0.36
N ARG A 66 3.32 13.50 -1.15
CA ARG A 66 2.44 14.58 -0.64
C ARG A 66 0.96 14.31 -0.83
N VAL A 67 0.59 13.58 -1.88
CA VAL A 67 -0.82 13.29 -2.18
C VAL A 67 -1.36 12.30 -1.14
N PRO A 68 -2.60 12.48 -0.64
CA PRO A 68 -3.26 11.49 0.19
C PRO A 68 -3.32 10.14 -0.54
N VAL A 69 -2.94 9.08 0.16
CA VAL A 69 -2.93 7.71 -0.34
C VAL A 69 -3.89 6.88 0.49
N TYR A 70 -4.77 6.13 -0.19
CA TYR A 70 -5.51 5.04 0.42
C TYR A 70 -4.80 3.73 0.09
N LEU A 71 -4.51 2.91 1.10
CA LEU A 71 -3.84 1.63 0.93
C LEU A 71 -4.82 0.49 1.17
N SER A 72 -5.19 -0.23 0.12
CA SER A 72 -5.97 -1.46 0.24
C SER A 72 -5.04 -2.66 0.11
N VAL A 73 -5.04 -3.55 1.10
CA VAL A 73 -4.25 -4.79 1.05
C VAL A 73 -5.20 -5.98 0.96
N ASP A 74 -5.29 -6.55 -0.24
CA ASP A 74 -5.88 -7.86 -0.42
C ASP A 74 -4.91 -8.93 0.09
N ILE A 75 -5.33 -9.75 1.05
CA ILE A 75 -4.45 -10.79 1.62
C ILE A 75 -4.10 -11.86 0.58
N ASP A 76 -4.92 -12.00 -0.47
CA ASP A 76 -4.66 -12.91 -1.56
C ASP A 76 -3.50 -12.47 -2.46
N VAL A 77 -2.85 -11.32 -2.23
CA VAL A 77 -1.56 -10.98 -2.86
C VAL A 77 -0.44 -11.94 -2.42
N ILE A 78 -0.59 -12.53 -1.23
CA ILE A 78 0.37 -13.48 -0.66
C ILE A 78 0.10 -14.88 -1.19
N ASP A 79 1.16 -15.64 -1.44
CA ASP A 79 1.04 -17.02 -1.91
C ASP A 79 0.17 -17.87 -0.94
N PRO A 80 -0.75 -18.70 -1.46
CA PRO A 80 -1.65 -19.52 -0.66
C PRO A 80 -0.93 -20.55 0.22
N GLY A 81 0.33 -20.88 -0.05
CA GLY A 81 1.17 -21.68 0.84
C GLY A 81 1.47 -20.98 2.18
N LEU A 82 1.30 -19.65 2.25
CA LEU A 82 1.49 -18.83 3.46
C LEU A 82 0.18 -18.22 3.97
N CYS A 83 -0.76 -17.91 3.08
CA CYS A 83 -2.05 -17.32 3.39
C CYS A 83 -3.18 -18.10 2.70
N PRO A 84 -3.53 -19.32 3.16
CA PRO A 84 -4.59 -20.12 2.55
C PRO A 84 -6.00 -19.59 2.80
N GLY A 85 -6.17 -18.71 3.80
CA GLY A 85 -7.45 -18.22 4.29
C GLY A 85 -8.03 -17.08 3.45
N THR A 86 -8.25 -17.30 2.16
CA THR A 86 -8.89 -16.35 1.23
C THR A 86 -9.85 -17.05 0.27
N GLY A 87 -10.82 -16.32 -0.30
CA GLY A 87 -11.80 -16.85 -1.25
C GLY A 87 -11.22 -17.19 -2.64
N THR A 88 -10.17 -16.50 -3.05
CA THR A 88 -9.60 -16.55 -4.42
C THR A 88 -8.09 -16.81 -4.42
N PRO A 89 -7.62 -17.96 -3.90
CA PRO A 89 -6.19 -18.21 -3.81
C PRO A 89 -5.56 -18.41 -5.20
N GLU A 90 -4.45 -17.70 -5.46
CA GLU A 90 -3.65 -17.84 -6.68
C GLU A 90 -2.19 -18.18 -6.35
N ALA A 91 -1.66 -19.26 -6.92
CA ALA A 91 -0.26 -19.67 -6.69
C ALA A 91 0.75 -18.70 -7.33
N GLY A 92 1.95 -18.63 -6.76
CA GLY A 92 3.02 -17.72 -7.23
C GLY A 92 2.88 -16.30 -6.68
N GLY A 93 2.26 -16.15 -5.51
CA GLY A 93 2.12 -14.85 -4.85
C GLY A 93 3.41 -14.39 -4.17
N TRP A 94 3.41 -13.15 -3.70
CA TRP A 94 4.50 -12.68 -2.85
C TRP A 94 4.53 -13.44 -1.53
N THR A 95 5.68 -13.44 -0.88
CA THR A 95 5.79 -13.90 0.50
C THR A 95 5.35 -12.81 1.48
N SER A 96 4.91 -13.21 2.67
CA SER A 96 4.60 -12.25 3.76
C SER A 96 5.80 -11.36 4.09
N ARG A 97 7.03 -11.88 3.99
CA ARG A 97 8.28 -11.13 4.19
C ARG A 97 8.43 -10.02 3.16
N GLU A 98 8.17 -10.31 1.89
CA GLU A 98 8.29 -9.34 0.80
C GLU A 98 7.25 -8.23 0.94
N LEU A 99 5.99 -8.58 1.19
CA LEU A 99 4.95 -7.58 1.40
C LEU A 99 5.27 -6.67 2.59
N ILE A 100 5.68 -7.24 3.74
CA ILE A 100 6.11 -6.43 4.90
C ILE A 100 7.29 -5.52 4.54
N ARG A 101 8.24 -6.01 3.74
CA ARG A 101 9.39 -5.20 3.31
C ARG A 101 8.96 -4.03 2.43
N ILE A 102 8.00 -4.26 1.53
CA ILE A 102 7.41 -3.24 0.66
C ILE A 102 6.65 -2.21 1.51
N LEU A 103 5.77 -2.64 2.42
CA LEU A 103 5.00 -1.76 3.32
C LEU A 103 5.91 -0.82 4.12
N ARG A 104 7.00 -1.35 4.70
CA ARG A 104 8.02 -0.53 5.39
C ARG A 104 8.76 0.42 4.46
N GLY A 105 8.96 0.03 3.20
CA GLY A 105 9.63 0.87 2.21
C GLY A 105 8.79 2.05 1.73
N ILE A 106 7.47 1.94 1.82
CA ILE A 106 6.53 2.99 1.43
C ILE A 106 6.03 3.81 2.61
N GLU A 107 6.70 3.74 3.77
CA GLU A 107 6.29 4.45 5.00
C GLU A 107 6.26 5.98 4.85
N ASP A 108 6.98 6.51 3.87
CA ASP A 108 7.01 7.93 3.50
C ASP A 108 5.74 8.41 2.74
N LEU A 109 4.84 7.50 2.36
CA LEU A 109 3.57 7.86 1.70
C LEU A 109 2.58 8.49 2.69
N ASN A 110 1.71 9.36 2.18
CA ASN A 110 0.70 10.03 3.01
C ASN A 110 -0.53 9.14 3.15
N ILE A 111 -0.39 8.03 3.87
CA ILE A 111 -1.47 7.06 4.05
C ILE A 111 -2.53 7.68 4.96
N VAL A 112 -3.69 8.02 4.39
CA VAL A 112 -4.82 8.65 5.11
C VAL A 112 -5.89 7.65 5.51
N GLY A 113 -5.82 6.44 4.98
CA GLY A 113 -6.72 5.34 5.29
C GLY A 113 -6.20 4.04 4.67
N ALA A 114 -6.61 2.93 5.27
CA ALA A 114 -6.27 1.62 4.78
C ALA A 114 -7.30 0.58 5.17
N ASP A 115 -7.34 -0.52 4.42
CA ASP A 115 -8.06 -1.73 4.77
C ASP A 115 -7.20 -2.98 4.49
N ILE A 116 -7.57 -4.07 5.16
CA ILE A 116 -7.08 -5.42 4.86
C ILE A 116 -8.32 -6.24 4.54
N VAL A 117 -8.35 -6.78 3.32
CA VAL A 117 -9.54 -7.44 2.76
C VAL A 117 -9.27 -8.91 2.44
N GLU A 118 -10.34 -9.63 2.12
CA GLU A 118 -10.35 -11.05 1.74
C GLU A 118 -9.76 -12.05 2.75
N VAL A 119 -9.61 -11.64 4.01
CA VAL A 119 -9.32 -12.58 5.10
C VAL A 119 -10.57 -13.43 5.36
N ALA A 120 -10.46 -14.72 5.08
CA ALA A 120 -11.52 -15.72 5.24
C ALA A 120 -11.13 -16.79 6.27
N PRO A 121 -11.46 -16.61 7.56
CA PRO A 121 -11.12 -17.57 8.63
C PRO A 121 -11.64 -18.99 8.39
N ALA A 122 -12.72 -19.14 7.61
CA ALA A 122 -13.27 -20.46 7.26
C ALA A 122 -12.31 -21.31 6.40
N TYR A 123 -11.38 -20.67 5.68
CA TYR A 123 -10.35 -21.33 4.87
C TYR A 123 -8.98 -21.30 5.56
N ASP A 124 -8.85 -20.61 6.70
CA ASP A 124 -7.61 -20.55 7.45
C ASP A 124 -7.45 -21.84 8.27
N GLY A 125 -6.26 -22.42 8.23
CA GLY A 125 -5.98 -23.69 8.93
C GLY A 125 -6.01 -23.54 10.45
N THR A 126 -5.80 -24.63 11.18
CA THR A 126 -5.78 -24.61 12.66
C THR A 126 -4.72 -23.67 13.27
N GLY A 127 -3.73 -23.27 12.47
CA GLY A 127 -2.69 -22.32 12.88
C GLY A 127 -3.02 -20.85 12.62
N GLU A 128 -4.17 -20.55 12.01
CA GLU A 128 -4.66 -19.18 11.75
C GLU A 128 -3.59 -18.28 11.08
N GLN A 129 -2.87 -18.85 10.12
CA GLN A 129 -1.68 -18.22 9.53
C GLN A 129 -2.07 -16.95 8.78
N THR A 130 -3.20 -16.97 8.09
CA THR A 130 -3.70 -15.83 7.31
C THR A 130 -4.09 -14.70 8.25
N ALA A 131 -4.83 -15.01 9.32
CA ALA A 131 -5.18 -14.04 10.35
C ALA A 131 -3.94 -13.45 11.04
N LEU A 132 -2.93 -14.26 11.31
CA LEU A 132 -1.67 -13.80 11.90
C LEU A 132 -0.92 -12.84 10.96
N VAL A 133 -0.81 -13.18 9.68
CA VAL A 133 -0.16 -12.32 8.68
C VAL A 133 -0.95 -11.02 8.48
N ALA A 134 -2.28 -11.08 8.38
CA ALA A 134 -3.14 -9.90 8.33
C ALA A 134 -2.94 -9.00 9.57
N SER A 135 -2.82 -9.59 10.77
CA SER A 135 -2.56 -8.82 11.99
C SER A 135 -1.21 -8.08 11.94
N GLN A 136 -0.17 -8.71 11.38
CA GLN A 136 1.14 -8.09 11.20
C GLN A 136 1.08 -6.96 10.17
N ILE A 137 0.40 -7.16 9.03
CA ILE A 137 0.19 -6.11 8.03
C ILE A 137 -0.51 -4.91 8.66
N GLY A 138 -1.56 -5.15 9.47
CA GLY A 138 -2.26 -4.09 10.19
C GLY A 138 -1.34 -3.31 11.13
N TYR A 139 -0.43 -4.00 11.82
CA TYR A 139 0.59 -3.37 12.65
C TYR A 139 1.54 -2.48 11.82
N GLU A 140 2.07 -2.97 10.69
CA GLU A 140 2.97 -2.17 9.84
C GLU A 140 2.28 -0.90 9.31
N ILE A 141 1.04 -1.01 8.86
CA ILE A 141 0.27 0.14 8.35
C ILE A 141 0.02 1.16 9.47
N LEU A 142 -0.50 0.71 10.62
CA LEU A 142 -0.79 1.60 11.74
C LEU A 142 0.46 2.31 12.27
N THR A 143 1.57 1.58 12.39
CA THR A 143 2.83 2.17 12.86
C THR A 143 3.39 3.19 11.86
N SER A 144 3.29 2.94 10.56
CA SER A 144 3.66 3.92 9.52
C SER A 144 2.81 5.19 9.62
N MET A 145 1.49 5.07 9.74
CA MET A 145 0.59 6.22 9.89
C MET A 145 0.92 7.06 11.15
N VAL A 146 1.19 6.41 12.28
CA VAL A 146 1.56 7.08 13.53
C VAL A 146 2.91 7.76 13.43
N ALA A 147 3.92 7.08 12.87
CA ALA A 147 5.27 7.63 12.72
C ALA A 147 5.27 8.92 11.89
N ARG A 148 4.52 8.94 10.79
CA ARG A 148 4.34 10.14 9.96
C ARG A 148 3.66 11.27 10.73
N GLY A 149 2.56 10.97 11.42
CA GLY A 149 1.82 11.98 12.19
C GLY A 149 2.66 12.65 13.29
N LEU A 150 3.55 11.89 13.93
CA LEU A 150 4.53 12.42 14.88
C LEU A 150 5.55 13.35 14.20
N ALA A 151 6.11 12.92 13.06
CA ALA A 151 7.07 13.75 12.31
C ALA A 151 6.44 15.06 11.79
N GLU A 152 5.18 15.02 11.36
CA GLU A 152 4.45 16.22 10.95
C GLU A 152 4.24 17.18 12.13
N LYS A 153 3.86 16.67 13.31
CA LYS A 153 3.71 17.46 14.53
C LYS A 153 5.04 18.11 14.95
N ASP A 154 6.13 17.34 14.99
CA ASP A 154 7.47 17.87 15.34
C ASP A 154 7.89 18.98 14.38
N SER A 155 7.54 18.86 13.09
CA SER A 155 7.82 19.90 12.09
C SER A 155 6.99 21.17 12.28
N MET A 156 5.76 21.06 12.81
CA MET A 156 4.89 22.19 13.14
C MET A 156 5.39 22.92 14.40
N ASP A 157 5.67 22.19 15.46
CA ASP A 157 6.17 22.74 16.74
C ASP A 157 7.50 23.50 16.53
N ASN A 158 8.38 22.98 15.67
CA ASN A 158 9.63 23.66 15.29
C ASN A 158 9.41 24.95 14.48
N LYS A 159 8.36 25.02 13.63
CA LYS A 159 8.06 26.25 12.87
C LYS A 159 7.48 27.35 13.77
N GLU A 160 6.61 26.99 14.72
CA GLU A 160 6.01 27.94 15.66
C GLU A 160 7.04 28.55 16.62
N SER A 161 7.98 27.74 17.11
CA SER A 161 9.08 28.21 17.96
C SER A 161 10.02 29.16 17.21
N HIS A 162 10.37 28.87 15.95
CA HIS A 162 11.18 29.76 15.11
C HIS A 162 10.47 31.09 14.78
N GLN A 163 9.17 31.08 14.51
CA GLN A 163 8.39 32.32 14.26
C GLN A 163 8.28 33.19 15.51
N SER A 164 8.12 32.57 16.68
CA SER A 164 8.06 33.29 17.96
C SER A 164 9.41 33.95 18.32
N ALA A 165 10.52 33.25 18.08
CA ALA A 165 11.86 33.79 18.28
C ALA A 165 12.23 34.91 17.30
N ALA A 166 11.73 34.86 16.05
CA ALA A 166 11.92 35.91 15.07
C ALA A 166 11.17 37.20 15.46
N LYS A 167 9.90 37.09 15.89
CA LYS A 167 9.11 38.25 16.35
C LYS A 167 9.75 38.95 17.56
N GLN A 168 10.28 38.21 18.54
CA GLN A 168 10.95 38.80 19.70
C GLN A 168 12.25 39.54 19.36
N ARG A 169 12.89 39.22 18.24
CA ARG A 169 14.10 39.92 17.77
C ARG A 169 13.80 41.22 17.04
N ASP A 170 12.66 41.30 16.36
CA ASP A 170 12.25 42.51 15.62
C ASP A 170 11.64 43.58 16.55
N GLU A 171 11.30 43.22 17.80
CA GLU A 171 10.77 44.11 18.84
C GLU A 171 11.84 44.76 19.74
N LEU A 172 13.15 44.48 19.49
CA LEU A 172 14.31 45.02 20.22
C LEU A 172 15.15 45.95 19.33
#